data_AF-A0A816E3T5-F1
#
_entry.id   AF-A0A816E3T5-F1
#
_cell.length_a   1.000
_cell.length_b   1.000
_cell.length_c   1.000
_cell.angle_alpha   90.00
_cell.angle_beta   90.00
_cell.angle_gamma   90.00
#
_symmetry.space_group_name_H-M   'P 1'
#
loop_
_entity.id
_entity.type
_entity.pdbx_description
1 polymer ?
#
loop_
_entity_poly.entity_id
_entity_poly.type
_entity_poly.pdbx_seq_one_letter_code
_entity_poly.pdbx_strand_id
1 'polypeptide(L)'
;SPSGYIITLPGDPIFPICNASAGNSSQAATAATSNAPCTYFSGQGPDIAIDNITTDHYVVFGNGPNGKGGIGTGFYVSPSKGATNLTGIQFFTAALPTRDPTAITVEGSNANSSLLTQGSSWILLYSGTAGITVNTSTNSLASFVSISTSTAYTSYRVIATDQLANDSSTQYAEVYLYGSSASSTTSSSTSSSTGSSTSLSTGSSASSSTGSSTSSTTGSSTSTSTSVPV
;
A
#
# COMPACT_ATOMS: atom_id res chain seq x y z
N SER A 1 12.47 -18.67 -1.53
CA SER A 1 13.12 -17.35 -1.64
C SER A 1 12.10 -16.33 -2.08
N PRO A 2 12.22 -15.07 -1.64
CA PRO A 2 11.32 -14.00 -2.08
C PRO A 2 11.35 -13.86 -3.60
N SER A 3 10.18 -13.68 -4.21
CA SER A 3 10.05 -13.23 -5.61
C SER A 3 9.70 -11.75 -5.62
N GLY A 4 10.27 -10.97 -6.55
CA GLY A 4 10.04 -9.53 -6.63
C GLY A 4 11.01 -8.69 -5.78
N TYR A 5 10.69 -7.40 -5.63
CA TYR A 5 11.46 -6.42 -4.85
C TYR A 5 10.64 -5.94 -3.65
N ILE A 6 11.31 -5.39 -2.62
CA ILE A 6 10.62 -4.78 -1.47
C ILE A 6 9.84 -3.55 -1.96
N ILE A 7 8.53 -3.53 -1.79
CA ILE A 7 7.66 -2.48 -2.33
C ILE A 7 7.53 -1.28 -1.40
N THR A 8 7.71 -1.47 -0.10
CA THR A 8 7.75 -0.40 0.91
C THR A 8 9.13 0.24 1.00
N LEU A 9 9.17 1.54 1.28
CA LEU A 9 10.36 2.33 1.50
C LEU A 9 10.22 3.17 2.78
N PRO A 10 11.32 3.50 3.47
CA PRO A 10 11.29 4.48 4.55
C PRO A 10 10.67 5.78 4.07
N GLY A 11 9.69 6.28 4.84
CA GLY A 11 8.93 7.48 4.50
C GLY A 11 7.67 7.24 3.65
N ASP A 12 7.38 6.01 3.23
CA ASP A 12 6.07 5.69 2.66
C ASP A 12 4.95 6.01 3.68
N PRO A 13 3.81 6.58 3.25
CA PRO A 13 2.67 6.80 4.12
C PRO A 13 2.20 5.49 4.74
N ILE A 14 2.32 5.40 6.06
CA ILE A 14 1.90 4.25 6.87
C ILE A 14 1.12 4.74 8.08
N PHE A 15 0.01 4.07 8.37
CA PHE A 15 -0.96 4.50 9.37
C PHE A 15 -1.31 3.37 10.32
N PRO A 16 -1.37 3.63 11.63
CA PRO A 16 -1.59 2.58 12.62
C PRO A 16 -3.09 2.32 12.76
N ILE A 17 -3.48 1.04 12.88
CA ILE A 17 -4.88 0.66 13.01
C ILE A 17 -5.13 -0.30 14.17
N CYS A 18 -6.36 -0.29 14.66
CA CYS A 18 -6.87 -1.15 15.70
C CYS A 18 -8.33 -1.57 15.38
N ASN A 19 -8.88 -2.48 16.18
CA ASN A 19 -10.25 -2.99 16.04
C ASN A 19 -10.55 -3.42 14.60
N ALA A 20 -9.54 -3.97 13.92
CA ALA A 20 -9.58 -4.32 12.52
C ALA A 20 -9.78 -5.82 12.35
N SER A 21 -10.49 -6.20 11.29
CA SER A 21 -10.54 -7.56 10.77
C SER A 21 -10.70 -7.51 9.26
N ALA A 22 -10.34 -8.60 8.58
CA ALA A 22 -10.46 -8.68 7.12
C ALA A 22 -11.87 -8.32 6.65
N GLY A 23 -11.97 -7.51 5.59
CA GLY A 23 -13.20 -7.00 4.99
C GLY A 23 -13.97 -5.98 5.83
N ASN A 24 -13.52 -5.68 7.06
CA ASN A 24 -14.22 -4.78 7.97
C ASN A 24 -13.49 -3.45 8.15
N SER A 25 -14.23 -2.44 8.60
CA SER A 25 -13.66 -1.13 8.92
C SER A 25 -12.67 -1.24 10.06
N SER A 26 -11.68 -0.37 10.05
CA SER A 26 -10.65 -0.26 11.08
C SER A 26 -10.68 1.12 11.71
N GLN A 27 -10.31 1.21 12.97
CA GLN A 27 -10.13 2.48 13.66
C GLN A 27 -8.66 2.89 13.60
N ALA A 28 -8.38 4.19 13.44
CA ALA A 28 -7.02 4.70 13.54
C ALA A 28 -6.54 4.65 14.99
N ALA A 29 -5.37 4.07 15.23
CA ALA A 29 -4.72 4.14 16.53
C ALA A 29 -4.06 5.50 16.74
N THR A 30 -3.94 5.93 17.99
CA THR A 30 -3.43 7.28 18.33
C THR A 30 -2.16 7.20 19.18
N ALA A 31 -1.28 8.19 19.03
CA ALA A 31 -0.08 8.26 19.86
C ALA A 31 -0.48 8.49 21.33
N ALA A 32 0.14 7.74 22.24
CA ALA A 32 -0.08 7.85 23.67
C ALA A 32 1.21 7.62 24.46
N THR A 33 1.14 7.89 25.77
CA THR A 33 2.19 7.54 26.76
C THR A 33 1.75 6.40 27.67
N SER A 34 0.65 5.73 27.34
CA SER A 34 0.02 4.67 28.12
C SER A 34 -0.34 3.49 27.23
N ASN A 35 -0.44 2.29 27.80
CA ASN A 35 -0.80 1.05 27.09
C ASN A 35 -2.33 0.94 26.85
N ALA A 36 -2.99 2.06 26.58
CA ALA A 36 -4.42 2.08 26.37
C ALA A 36 -4.75 1.40 25.03
N PRO A 37 -5.87 0.67 24.92
CA PRO A 37 -6.26 0.08 23.66
C PRO A 37 -6.42 1.12 22.55
N CYS A 38 -6.11 0.71 21.33
CA CYS A 38 -6.10 1.58 20.15
C CYS A 38 -5.13 2.75 20.25
N THR A 39 -3.97 2.50 20.86
CA THR A 39 -2.87 3.46 20.92
C THR A 39 -1.55 2.84 20.51
N TYR A 40 -0.56 3.67 20.25
CA TYR A 40 0.84 3.30 20.08
C TYR A 40 1.70 4.26 20.91
N PHE A 41 2.91 3.84 21.30
CA PHE A 41 3.78 4.72 22.06
C PHE A 41 4.33 5.86 21.19
N SER A 42 4.35 7.07 21.75
CA SER A 42 5.00 8.21 21.08
C SER A 42 6.47 7.91 20.86
N GLY A 43 6.94 7.96 19.60
CA GLY A 43 8.29 7.55 19.21
C GLY A 43 8.47 6.06 18.91
N GLN A 44 7.39 5.27 18.97
CA GLN A 44 7.31 3.91 18.43
C GLN A 44 6.13 3.82 17.46
N GLY A 45 6.11 4.74 16.50
CA GLY A 45 5.05 4.88 15.50
C GLY A 45 5.12 3.81 14.41
N PRO A 46 4.12 3.76 13.52
CA PRO A 46 4.07 2.77 12.45
C PRO A 46 5.17 2.94 11.41
N ASP A 47 5.76 4.13 11.29
CA ASP A 47 6.90 4.43 10.42
C ASP A 47 8.11 3.53 10.69
N ILE A 48 8.32 3.16 11.95
CA ILE A 48 9.39 2.23 12.36
C ILE A 48 9.21 0.84 11.77
N ALA A 49 7.98 0.43 11.41
CA ALA A 49 7.77 -0.89 10.83
C ALA A 49 8.36 -1.04 9.41
N ILE A 50 8.82 0.05 8.78
CA ILE A 50 9.30 0.08 7.39
C ILE A 50 10.50 1.03 7.19
N ASP A 51 11.24 1.37 8.25
CA ASP A 51 12.31 2.37 8.21
C ASP A 51 13.69 1.77 7.89
N ASN A 52 13.77 0.45 7.68
CA ASN A 52 14.98 -0.35 7.50
C ASN A 52 15.90 -0.39 8.74
N ILE A 53 15.37 -0.13 9.93
CA ILE A 53 16.09 -0.28 11.20
C ILE A 53 15.51 -1.48 11.93
N THR A 54 16.34 -2.47 12.23
CA THR A 54 15.87 -3.75 12.79
C THR A 54 16.02 -3.84 14.31
N THR A 55 16.42 -2.73 14.95
CA THR A 55 16.74 -2.67 16.39
C THR A 55 15.73 -1.90 17.22
N ASP A 56 14.88 -1.10 16.57
CA ASP A 56 13.68 -0.49 17.11
C ASP A 56 12.44 -1.29 16.68
N HIS A 57 11.25 -0.80 17.04
CA HIS A 57 10.00 -1.48 16.76
C HIS A 57 8.81 -0.55 16.91
N TYR A 58 7.85 -0.70 16.00
CA TYR A 58 6.48 -0.21 16.14
C TYR A 58 5.73 -1.07 17.16
N VAL A 59 5.03 -0.47 18.12
CA VAL A 59 4.17 -1.17 19.09
C VAL A 59 2.76 -0.61 19.05
N VAL A 60 1.77 -1.47 18.90
CA VAL A 60 0.36 -1.08 18.91
C VAL A 60 -0.45 -1.91 19.89
N PHE A 61 -1.22 -1.20 20.71
CA PHE A 61 -2.07 -1.75 21.75
C PHE A 61 -3.50 -1.92 21.23
N GLY A 62 -4.13 -3.03 21.58
CA GLY A 62 -5.50 -3.33 21.18
C GLY A 62 -6.31 -3.98 22.29
N ASN A 63 -7.46 -4.55 21.89
CA ASN A 63 -8.43 -5.22 22.75
C ASN A 63 -8.61 -6.69 22.37
N GLY A 64 -7.60 -7.30 21.75
CA GLY A 64 -7.70 -8.69 21.30
C GLY A 64 -8.03 -9.67 22.45
N PRO A 65 -8.67 -10.81 22.12
CA PRO A 65 -9.24 -11.72 23.12
C PRO A 65 -8.15 -12.48 23.91
N ASN A 66 -8.56 -13.11 25.02
CA ASN A 66 -7.74 -14.07 25.78
C ASN A 66 -6.38 -13.52 26.25
N GLY A 67 -6.27 -12.22 26.50
CA GLY A 67 -5.02 -11.58 26.90
C GLY A 67 -4.02 -11.36 25.76
N LYS A 68 -4.42 -11.59 24.51
CA LYS A 68 -3.66 -11.29 23.28
C LYS A 68 -4.15 -9.97 22.68
N GLY A 69 -3.83 -8.86 23.37
CA GLY A 69 -4.33 -7.53 23.06
C GLY A 69 -3.98 -7.01 21.66
N GLY A 70 -2.91 -7.52 21.05
CA GLY A 70 -2.48 -7.15 19.70
C GLY A 70 -3.33 -7.73 18.57
N ILE A 71 -4.18 -8.73 18.82
CA ILE A 71 -5.10 -9.24 17.79
C ILE A 71 -6.06 -8.12 17.35
N GLY A 72 -6.21 -7.96 16.03
CA GLY A 72 -7.00 -6.90 15.41
C GLY A 72 -6.29 -5.55 15.33
N THR A 73 -4.98 -5.51 15.57
CA THR A 73 -4.12 -4.34 15.36
C THR A 73 -3.21 -4.53 14.14
N GLY A 74 -2.58 -3.45 13.71
CA GLY A 74 -1.58 -3.49 12.65
C GLY A 74 -1.42 -2.12 12.01
N PHE A 75 -1.34 -2.10 10.68
CA PHE A 75 -1.20 -0.88 9.90
C PHE A 75 -1.77 -1.04 8.48
N TYR A 76 -1.98 0.08 7.81
CA TYR A 76 -2.02 0.11 6.35
C TYR A 76 -0.95 1.05 5.81
N VAL A 77 -0.43 0.72 4.63
CA VAL A 77 0.64 1.45 3.96
C VAL A 77 0.25 1.71 2.51
N SER A 78 0.63 2.88 1.98
CA SER A 78 0.46 3.26 0.59
C SER A 78 1.83 3.46 -0.05
N PRO A 79 2.45 2.40 -0.62
CA PRO A 79 3.82 2.49 -1.10
C PRO A 79 3.99 3.54 -2.22
N SER A 80 5.03 4.38 -2.12
CA SER A 80 5.34 5.42 -3.12
C SER A 80 5.67 4.85 -4.51
N LYS A 81 5.97 3.55 -4.60
CA LYS A 81 6.18 2.84 -5.87
C LYS A 81 4.93 2.69 -6.72
N GLY A 82 3.76 3.10 -6.22
CA GLY A 82 2.49 3.00 -6.92
C GLY A 82 1.90 1.61 -6.87
N ALA A 83 1.07 1.26 -7.86
CA ALA A 83 0.36 -0.01 -7.87
C ALA A 83 1.30 -1.20 -8.13
N THR A 84 1.31 -2.16 -7.21
CA THR A 84 2.13 -3.38 -7.31
C THR A 84 1.31 -4.65 -7.13
N ASN A 85 1.73 -5.76 -7.74
CA ASN A 85 1.24 -7.08 -7.38
C ASN A 85 1.99 -7.56 -6.14
N LEU A 86 1.29 -7.92 -5.07
CA LEU A 86 1.93 -8.44 -3.87
C LEU A 86 2.35 -9.89 -4.10
N THR A 87 3.62 -10.18 -3.84
CA THR A 87 4.22 -11.52 -3.99
C THR A 87 4.55 -12.16 -2.65
N GLY A 88 4.58 -11.39 -1.57
CA GLY A 88 4.76 -11.93 -0.24
C GLY A 88 5.04 -10.89 0.83
N ILE A 89 5.27 -11.40 2.03
CA ILE A 89 5.58 -10.61 3.22
C ILE A 89 6.62 -11.36 4.06
N GLN A 90 7.50 -10.61 4.72
CA GLN A 90 8.47 -11.15 5.67
C GLN A 90 8.65 -10.17 6.82
N PHE A 91 8.73 -10.69 8.03
CA PHE A 91 8.91 -9.91 9.25
C PHE A 91 10.33 -10.07 9.77
N PHE A 92 10.85 -9.02 10.38
CA PHE A 92 11.93 -9.10 11.34
C PHE A 92 11.31 -9.17 12.75
N THR A 93 11.66 -10.20 13.53
CA THR A 93 11.18 -10.34 14.92
C THR A 93 11.82 -9.30 15.82
N ALA A 94 11.09 -8.83 16.82
CA ALA A 94 11.59 -7.81 17.74
C ALA A 94 12.11 -8.43 19.06
N ALA A 95 12.54 -7.59 19.99
CA ALA A 95 13.18 -8.02 21.23
C ALA A 95 12.24 -8.72 22.23
N LEU A 96 10.92 -8.53 22.12
CA LEU A 96 9.91 -9.12 23.01
C LEU A 96 9.00 -10.11 22.24
N PRO A 97 9.38 -11.38 22.07
CA PRO A 97 8.73 -12.30 21.14
C PRO A 97 7.24 -12.53 21.41
N THR A 98 6.81 -12.36 22.66
CA THR A 98 5.41 -12.53 23.08
C THR A 98 4.44 -11.67 22.28
N ARG A 99 4.91 -10.53 21.76
CA ARG A 99 4.15 -9.53 20.98
C ARG A 99 4.27 -9.73 19.47
N ASP A 100 5.14 -10.62 19.01
CA ASP A 100 5.30 -10.81 17.56
C ASP A 100 4.05 -11.52 17.00
N PRO A 101 3.54 -11.09 15.83
CA PRO A 101 2.37 -11.72 15.23
C PRO A 101 2.74 -13.13 14.73
N THR A 102 1.90 -14.12 15.03
CA THR A 102 2.05 -15.50 14.52
C THR A 102 1.16 -15.78 13.32
N ALA A 103 0.05 -15.04 13.21
CA ALA A 103 -0.87 -15.07 12.09
C ALA A 103 -1.33 -13.66 11.72
N ILE A 104 -1.61 -13.47 10.43
CA ILE A 104 -2.02 -12.20 9.87
C ILE A 104 -3.09 -12.38 8.78
N THR A 105 -3.75 -11.28 8.45
CA THR A 105 -4.34 -11.08 7.13
C THR A 105 -3.62 -9.97 6.39
N VAL A 106 -3.52 -10.11 5.06
CA VAL A 106 -3.08 -9.03 4.17
C VAL A 106 -4.17 -8.73 3.16
N GLU A 107 -4.47 -7.46 2.98
CA GLU A 107 -5.51 -6.97 2.08
C GLU A 107 -4.96 -5.90 1.15
N GLY A 108 -5.56 -5.76 -0.04
CA GLY A 108 -5.20 -4.75 -1.03
C GLY A 108 -6.34 -3.75 -1.25
N SER A 109 -5.99 -2.51 -1.54
CA SER A 109 -6.94 -1.46 -1.92
C SER A 109 -6.42 -0.58 -3.06
N ASN A 110 -7.35 -0.10 -3.88
CA ASN A 110 -7.16 1.00 -4.84
C ASN A 110 -8.09 2.19 -4.55
N ALA A 111 -8.68 2.22 -3.34
CA ALA A 111 -9.54 3.31 -2.92
C ALA A 111 -8.74 4.58 -2.62
N ASN A 112 -9.41 5.73 -2.63
CA ASN A 112 -8.82 6.99 -2.17
C ASN A 112 -8.41 6.90 -0.69
N SER A 113 -7.37 7.63 -0.30
CA SER A 113 -6.81 7.62 1.06
C SER A 113 -7.85 7.89 2.15
N SER A 114 -8.83 8.75 1.89
CA SER A 114 -9.93 9.05 2.82
C SER A 114 -10.86 7.88 3.11
N LEU A 115 -10.79 6.79 2.35
CA LEU A 115 -11.63 5.60 2.48
C LEU A 115 -10.88 4.40 3.05
N LEU A 116 -9.57 4.51 3.34
CA LEU A 116 -8.74 3.38 3.76
C LEU A 116 -9.03 2.87 5.18
N THR A 117 -9.85 3.57 5.96
CA THR A 117 -10.41 3.06 7.22
C THR A 117 -11.71 2.28 7.03
N GLN A 118 -12.32 2.32 5.85
CA GLN A 118 -13.58 1.63 5.55
C GLN A 118 -13.32 0.21 5.04
N GLY A 119 -13.99 -0.78 5.63
CA GLY A 119 -13.77 -2.19 5.29
C GLY A 119 -14.06 -2.54 3.83
N SER A 120 -15.07 -1.91 3.25
CA SER A 120 -15.47 -2.07 1.85
C SER A 120 -14.39 -1.65 0.85
N SER A 121 -13.36 -0.92 1.28
CA SER A 121 -12.23 -0.53 0.45
C SER A 121 -11.20 -1.65 0.27
N TRP A 122 -11.29 -2.74 1.03
CA TRP A 122 -10.25 -3.75 1.13
C TRP A 122 -10.68 -5.08 0.54
N ILE A 123 -9.77 -5.70 -0.22
CA ILE A 123 -9.92 -7.05 -0.75
C ILE A 123 -8.90 -7.96 -0.06
N LEU A 124 -9.37 -9.05 0.53
CA LEU A 124 -8.52 -10.05 1.17
C LEU A 124 -7.60 -10.74 0.15
N LEU A 125 -6.28 -10.67 0.39
CA LEU A 125 -5.24 -11.28 -0.44
C LEU A 125 -4.64 -12.51 0.24
N TYR A 126 -4.54 -12.48 1.57
CA TYR A 126 -3.92 -13.53 2.36
C TYR A 126 -4.53 -13.61 3.75
N SER A 127 -4.67 -14.84 4.27
CA SER A 127 -4.99 -15.14 5.66
C SER A 127 -4.21 -16.38 6.07
N GLY A 128 -3.35 -16.27 7.08
CA GLY A 128 -2.52 -17.40 7.51
C GLY A 128 -1.40 -16.98 8.44
N THR A 129 -0.34 -17.77 8.45
CA THR A 129 0.85 -17.52 9.30
C THR A 129 1.58 -16.24 8.91
N ALA A 130 2.22 -15.59 9.89
CA ALA A 130 3.16 -14.50 9.67
C ALA A 130 4.59 -14.99 9.35
N GLY A 131 4.82 -16.31 9.28
CA GLY A 131 6.17 -16.88 9.15
C GLY A 131 6.98 -16.87 10.46
N ILE A 132 6.35 -16.48 11.57
CA ILE A 132 6.89 -16.47 12.93
C ILE A 132 6.27 -17.64 13.71
N THR A 133 7.11 -18.37 14.43
CA THR A 133 6.74 -19.53 15.27
C THR A 133 7.42 -19.41 16.63
N VAL A 134 7.07 -20.29 17.57
CA VAL A 134 7.72 -20.35 18.90
C VAL A 134 9.23 -20.61 18.84
N ASN A 135 9.73 -21.18 17.74
CA ASN A 135 11.15 -21.45 17.55
C ASN A 135 11.86 -20.36 16.72
N THR A 136 11.15 -19.34 16.26
CA THR A 136 11.77 -18.24 15.53
C THR A 136 12.65 -17.44 16.49
N SER A 137 13.89 -17.18 16.10
CA SER A 137 14.83 -16.41 16.93
C SER A 137 14.36 -14.97 17.08
N THR A 138 14.68 -14.35 18.21
CA THR A 138 14.41 -12.93 18.45
C THR A 138 15.39 -12.07 17.64
N ASN A 139 15.02 -10.83 17.31
CA ASN A 139 15.86 -9.93 16.51
C ASN A 139 16.42 -10.60 15.25
N SER A 140 15.56 -11.32 14.51
CA SER A 140 15.97 -12.08 13.35
C SER A 140 14.92 -12.07 12.24
N LEU A 141 15.36 -12.33 11.02
CA LEU A 141 14.47 -12.43 9.88
C LEU A 141 13.64 -13.72 9.97
N ALA A 142 12.32 -13.59 9.96
CA ALA A 142 11.37 -14.69 10.00
C ALA A 142 11.28 -15.42 8.64
N SER A 143 10.48 -16.49 8.57
CA SER A 143 10.25 -17.18 7.28
C SER A 143 9.47 -16.30 6.31
N PHE A 144 9.87 -16.30 5.04
CA PHE A 144 9.14 -15.62 3.98
C PHE A 144 7.77 -16.28 3.74
N VAL A 145 6.71 -15.47 3.68
CA VAL A 145 5.35 -15.91 3.36
C VAL A 145 5.01 -15.50 1.93
N SER A 146 4.80 -16.50 1.06
CA SER A 146 4.41 -16.28 -0.33
C SER A 146 2.94 -15.91 -0.44
N ILE A 147 2.62 -14.84 -1.16
CA ILE A 147 1.27 -14.37 -1.46
C ILE A 147 1.17 -14.21 -2.97
N SER A 148 0.13 -14.73 -3.61
CA SER A 148 -0.03 -14.61 -5.06
C SER A 148 -1.24 -13.76 -5.39
N THR A 149 -1.01 -12.58 -5.96
CA THR A 149 -2.07 -11.69 -6.44
C THR A 149 -1.97 -11.50 -7.94
N SER A 150 -3.11 -11.51 -8.64
CA SER A 150 -3.21 -11.15 -10.06
C SER A 150 -3.56 -9.68 -10.30
N THR A 151 -3.90 -8.94 -9.24
CA THR A 151 -4.31 -7.54 -9.29
C THR A 151 -3.30 -6.69 -8.54
N ALA A 152 -2.90 -5.58 -9.16
CA ALA A 152 -2.04 -4.61 -8.52
C ALA A 152 -2.84 -3.65 -7.63
N TYR A 153 -2.31 -3.35 -6.44
CA TYR A 153 -2.92 -2.47 -5.46
C TYR A 153 -1.97 -1.33 -5.08
N THR A 154 -2.55 -0.17 -4.79
CA THR A 154 -1.82 1.04 -4.37
C THR A 154 -1.69 1.16 -2.86
N SER A 155 -2.45 0.36 -2.10
CA SER A 155 -2.35 0.30 -0.64
C SER A 155 -2.51 -1.14 -0.15
N TYR A 156 -1.85 -1.44 0.96
CA TYR A 156 -1.93 -2.73 1.63
C TYR A 156 -2.24 -2.56 3.10
N ARG A 157 -3.07 -3.44 3.65
CA ARG A 157 -3.42 -3.49 5.07
C ARG A 157 -2.96 -4.82 5.66
N VAL A 158 -2.20 -4.76 6.75
CA VAL A 158 -1.71 -5.91 7.50
C VAL A 158 -2.34 -5.88 8.87
N ILE A 159 -3.02 -6.98 9.25
CA ILE A 159 -3.72 -7.10 10.53
C ILE A 159 -3.22 -8.36 11.23
N ALA A 160 -2.77 -8.24 12.48
CA ALA A 160 -2.46 -9.38 13.32
C ALA A 160 -3.75 -10.13 13.68
N THR A 161 -3.81 -11.43 13.37
CA THR A 161 -4.92 -12.31 13.74
C THR A 161 -4.56 -13.28 14.86
N ASP A 162 -3.27 -13.43 15.14
CA ASP A 162 -2.74 -14.09 16.34
C ASP A 162 -1.36 -13.52 16.69
N GLN A 163 -0.95 -13.69 17.94
CA GLN A 163 0.38 -13.32 18.45
C GLN A 163 0.98 -14.46 19.29
N LEU A 164 2.29 -14.46 19.48
CA LEU A 164 2.99 -15.62 20.01
C LEU A 164 2.54 -16.02 21.43
N ALA A 165 2.31 -15.05 22.31
CA ALA A 165 1.86 -15.30 23.68
C ALA A 165 0.95 -14.17 24.18
N ASN A 166 0.50 -14.24 25.43
CA ASN A 166 -0.33 -13.20 26.02
C ASN A 166 0.48 -11.93 26.28
N ASP A 167 0.05 -10.83 25.68
CA ASP A 167 0.53 -9.47 25.89
C ASP A 167 -0.55 -8.50 25.39
N SER A 168 -0.60 -7.29 25.94
CA SER A 168 -1.51 -6.22 25.54
C SER A 168 -1.32 -5.67 24.12
N SER A 169 -0.24 -6.05 23.43
CA SER A 169 0.18 -5.41 22.17
C SER A 169 0.75 -6.38 21.14
N THR A 170 0.75 -5.94 19.88
CA THR A 170 1.61 -6.49 18.82
C THR A 170 2.75 -5.53 18.54
N GLN A 171 3.89 -6.06 18.10
CA GLN A 171 5.02 -5.26 17.67
C GLN A 171 5.57 -5.70 16.31
N TYR A 172 6.28 -4.79 15.65
CA TYR A 172 6.91 -4.99 14.35
C TYR A 172 8.27 -4.30 14.38
N ALA A 173 9.37 -5.06 14.38
CA ALA A 173 10.71 -4.47 14.22
C ALA A 173 10.89 -3.96 12.79
N GLU A 174 10.58 -4.78 11.79
CA GLU A 174 10.62 -4.38 10.39
C GLU A 174 9.69 -5.31 9.59
N VAL A 175 9.01 -4.77 8.58
CA VAL A 175 8.09 -5.50 7.71
C VAL A 175 8.43 -5.25 6.25
N TYR A 176 8.87 -6.31 5.58
CA TYR A 176 9.14 -6.29 4.16
C TYR A 176 7.93 -6.80 3.39
N LEU A 177 7.24 -5.91 2.68
CA LEU A 177 6.30 -6.31 1.64
C LEU A 177 7.06 -6.52 0.34
N TYR A 178 6.84 -7.65 -0.32
CA TYR A 178 7.45 -7.97 -1.62
C TYR A 178 6.41 -7.89 -2.72
N GLY A 179 6.84 -7.43 -3.89
CA GLY A 179 5.96 -7.36 -5.03
C GLY A 179 6.68 -7.16 -6.36
N SER A 180 5.87 -7.07 -7.41
CA SER A 180 6.29 -6.73 -8.75
C SER A 180 5.45 -5.58 -9.28
N SER A 181 6.01 -4.78 -10.19
CA SER A 181 5.27 -3.70 -10.84
C SER A 181 4.05 -4.27 -11.57
N ALA A 182 2.95 -3.49 -11.62
CA ALA A 182 1.81 -3.84 -12.45
C ALA A 182 2.27 -4.06 -13.90
N SER A 183 1.91 -5.21 -14.48
CA SER A 183 2.17 -5.42 -15.90
C SER A 183 1.27 -4.48 -16.68
N SER A 184 1.85 -3.49 -17.36
CA SER A 184 1.06 -2.64 -18.25
C SER A 184 0.58 -3.52 -19.40
N THR A 185 -0.69 -3.90 -19.40
CA THR A 185 -1.33 -4.36 -20.64
C THR A 185 -1.43 -3.16 -21.55
N THR A 186 -0.36 -2.86 -22.28
CA THR A 186 -0.45 -2.01 -23.46
C THR A 186 -1.35 -2.78 -24.41
N SER A 187 -2.62 -2.41 -24.48
CA SER A 187 -3.49 -2.80 -25.58
C SER A 187 -2.82 -2.29 -26.84
N SER A 188 -2.06 -3.15 -27.52
CA SER A 188 -1.65 -2.90 -28.89
C SER A 188 -2.94 -2.83 -29.69
N SER A 189 -3.42 -1.61 -29.93
CA SER A 189 -4.40 -1.35 -30.97
C SER A 189 -3.76 -1.83 -32.28
N THR A 190 -4.13 -3.04 -32.68
CA THR A 190 -3.83 -3.59 -34.00
C THR A 190 -4.53 -2.71 -35.03
N SER A 191 -3.85 -1.65 -35.49
CA SER A 191 -4.26 -0.96 -36.70
C SER A 191 -3.97 -1.89 -37.87
N SER A 192 -5.02 -2.57 -38.35
CA SER A 192 -5.01 -3.27 -39.63
C SER A 192 -4.88 -2.25 -40.76
N SER A 193 -3.67 -2.07 -41.29
CA SER A 193 -3.46 -1.42 -42.59
C SER A 193 -3.20 -2.49 -43.65
N THR A 194 -4.24 -2.84 -44.40
CA THR A 194 -4.15 -3.47 -45.71
C THR A 194 -3.40 -2.54 -46.65
N GLY A 195 -2.31 -2.98 -47.26
CA GLY A 195 -1.56 -2.17 -48.21
C GLY A 195 -0.36 -2.88 -48.81
N SER A 196 -0.61 -3.77 -49.78
CA SER A 196 0.41 -4.23 -50.72
C SER A 196 0.76 -3.10 -51.70
N SER A 197 2.02 -2.70 -51.79
CA SER A 197 2.81 -2.66 -53.04
C SER A 197 4.13 -1.91 -52.88
N THR A 198 5.17 -2.54 -53.39
CA THR A 198 6.51 -2.03 -53.68
C THR A 198 6.52 -1.00 -54.80
N SER A 199 7.25 0.12 -54.65
CA SER A 199 8.37 0.52 -55.54
C SER A 199 8.87 1.94 -55.24
N LEU A 200 10.20 2.10 -55.32
CA LEU A 200 10.92 3.37 -55.26
C LEU A 200 10.73 4.18 -56.56
N SER A 201 10.72 5.51 -56.47
CA SER A 201 11.57 6.37 -57.32
C SER A 201 11.71 7.79 -56.79
N THR A 202 12.92 8.31 -56.95
CA THR A 202 13.44 9.65 -56.69
C THR A 202 12.87 10.68 -57.66
N GLY A 203 12.65 11.93 -57.19
CA GLY A 203 12.40 13.07 -58.07
C GLY A 203 12.21 14.38 -57.33
N SER A 204 13.28 15.18 -57.24
CA SER A 204 13.27 16.58 -56.83
C SER A 204 12.42 17.44 -57.77
N SER A 205 11.72 18.46 -57.24
CA SER A 205 11.60 19.81 -57.82
C SER A 205 10.78 20.73 -56.92
N ALA A 206 11.29 21.95 -56.72
CA ALA A 206 10.62 23.06 -56.05
C ALA A 206 9.53 23.69 -56.93
N SER A 207 8.49 24.26 -56.31
CA SER A 207 7.89 25.53 -56.77
C SER A 207 6.98 26.12 -55.68
N SER A 208 7.25 27.38 -55.39
CA SER A 208 6.43 28.36 -54.67
C SER A 208 5.04 28.55 -55.28
N SER A 209 4.04 28.85 -54.46
CA SER A 209 3.08 29.92 -54.78
C SER A 209 2.39 30.48 -53.53
N THR A 210 2.27 31.79 -53.57
CA THR A 210 1.73 32.77 -52.65
C THR A 210 0.19 32.70 -52.57
N GLY A 211 -0.40 33.07 -51.43
CA GLY A 211 -1.85 33.21 -51.32
C GLY A 211 -2.31 33.77 -49.98
N SER A 212 -2.22 35.09 -49.84
CA SER A 212 -2.70 35.90 -48.72
C SER A 212 -4.22 35.81 -48.52
N SER A 213 -4.68 36.00 -47.28
CA SER A 213 -5.53 37.15 -46.83
C SER A 213 -6.62 36.78 -45.80
N THR A 214 -6.56 37.51 -44.66
CA THR A 214 -7.67 38.20 -43.93
C THR A 214 -8.85 37.38 -43.38
N SER A 215 -9.50 37.68 -42.25
CA SER A 215 -9.34 38.59 -41.11
C SER A 215 -10.60 38.44 -40.23
N SER A 216 -10.51 38.83 -38.95
CA SER A 216 -11.62 39.38 -38.12
C SER A 216 -12.68 38.37 -37.59
N THR A 217 -13.29 38.49 -36.40
CA THR A 217 -13.33 39.55 -35.38
C THR A 217 -13.87 38.97 -34.05
N THR A 218 -13.36 39.52 -32.93
CA THR A 218 -14.01 39.88 -31.65
C THR A 218 -15.31 39.22 -31.17
N GLY A 219 -15.33 38.93 -29.86
CA GLY A 219 -16.54 38.91 -29.03
C GLY A 219 -16.20 38.79 -27.55
N SER A 220 -16.09 39.92 -26.87
CA SER A 220 -15.91 40.06 -25.42
C SER A 220 -17.26 40.38 -24.78
N SER A 221 -17.58 39.81 -23.61
CA SER A 221 -18.48 40.45 -22.65
C SER A 221 -18.41 39.81 -21.26
N THR A 222 -18.21 40.71 -20.30
CA THR A 222 -18.06 40.59 -18.85
C THR A 222 -19.43 40.73 -18.14
N SER A 223 -19.61 40.13 -16.95
CA SER A 223 -20.21 40.72 -15.71
C SER A 223 -20.57 39.62 -14.68
N THR A 224 -20.01 39.58 -13.44
CA THR A 224 -20.47 40.19 -12.14
C THR A 224 -21.91 39.80 -11.73
N SER A 225 -22.32 39.49 -10.48
CA SER A 225 -21.79 39.64 -9.10
C SER A 225 -22.64 38.81 -8.09
N THR A 226 -22.11 38.51 -6.88
CA THR A 226 -22.68 38.43 -5.48
C THR A 226 -24.15 38.03 -5.22
N SER A 227 -24.61 37.34 -4.15
CA SER A 227 -24.27 37.26 -2.69
C SER A 227 -25.19 36.18 -2.01
N VAL A 228 -24.71 35.29 -1.10
CA VAL A 228 -24.89 35.21 0.41
C VAL A 228 -26.28 34.69 0.93
N PRO A 229 -26.35 33.90 2.03
CA PRO A 229 -27.31 32.79 2.22
C PRO A 229 -28.48 33.07 3.19
N VAL A 230 -29.31 32.04 3.40
CA VAL A 230 -30.26 31.88 4.53
C VAL A 230 -29.85 30.66 5.35
#